data_AF-A0AAP2M4V2-F1
#
_entry.id   AF-A0AAP2M4V2-F1
#
_cell.length_a   1.000
_cell.length_b   1.000
_cell.length_c   1.000
_cell.angle_alpha   90.00
_cell.angle_beta   90.00
_cell.angle_gamma   90.00
#
_symmetry.space_group_name_H-M   'P 1'
#
loop_
_entity.id
_entity.type
_entity.pdbx_description
1 polymer ?
#
loop_
_entity_poly.entity_id
_entity_poly.type
_entity_poly.pdbx_seq_one_letter_code
_entity_poly.pdbx_strand_id
1 'polypeptide(L)'
;MTNFWILMLIAITISLASQFFIKKIYGIDKSGWRYKHVSNTHKWIEITLLILFVVSLSFFPVEYLLLLFFIVIDSIRIFMEWHYRPEDKQYMYHIVEVSLMFMLLIYICTL
;
A
#
# COMPACT_ATOMS: atom_id res chain seq x y z
N MET A 1 -2.62 -6.88 -20.99
CA MET A 1 -3.21 -7.70 -19.91
C MET A 1 -2.19 -8.63 -19.24
N THR A 2 -1.57 -9.59 -19.94
CA THR A 2 -0.60 -10.54 -19.31
C THR A 2 0.59 -9.85 -18.64
N ASN A 3 1.08 -8.76 -19.22
CA ASN A 3 2.19 -7.98 -18.66
C ASN A 3 1.84 -7.27 -17.34
N PHE A 4 0.56 -6.94 -17.10
CA PHE A 4 0.15 -6.26 -15.86
C PHE A 4 0.40 -7.14 -14.64
N TRP A 5 -0.06 -8.39 -14.69
CA TRP A 5 0.11 -9.34 -13.59
C TRP A 5 1.58 -9.67 -13.31
N ILE A 6 2.41 -9.71 -14.35
CA ILE A 6 3.86 -9.89 -14.22
C ILE A 6 4.48 -8.66 -13.52
N LEU A 7 4.14 -7.45 -13.95
CA LEU A 7 4.62 -6.22 -13.33
C LEU A 7 4.18 -6.09 -11.87
N MET A 8 2.94 -6.49 -11.55
CA MET A 8 2.44 -6.55 -10.18
C MET A 8 3.24 -7.53 -9.32
N LEU A 9 3.53 -8.73 -9.82
CA LEU A 9 4.36 -9.71 -9.11
C LEU A 9 5.78 -9.17 -8.85
N ILE A 10 6.37 -8.49 -9.84
CA ILE A 10 7.68 -7.85 -9.68
C ILE A 10 7.61 -6.75 -8.60
N ALA A 11 6.59 -5.89 -8.62
CA ALA A 11 6.43 -4.84 -7.63
C ALA A 11 6.21 -5.40 -6.21
N ILE A 12 5.44 -6.48 -6.05
CA ILE A 12 5.29 -7.17 -4.76
C ILE A 12 6.64 -7.70 -4.28
N THR A 13 7.43 -8.30 -5.18
CA THR A 13 8.76 -8.84 -4.84
C THR A 13 9.71 -7.71 -4.40
N ILE A 14 9.70 -6.58 -5.11
CA ILE A 14 10.48 -5.39 -4.75
C ILE A 14 10.01 -4.81 -3.41
N SER A 15 8.69 -4.73 -3.17
CA SER A 15 8.15 -4.26 -1.89
C SER A 15 8.64 -5.15 -0.74
N LEU A 16 8.49 -6.47 -0.83
CA LEU A 16 8.95 -7.39 0.21
C LEU A 16 10.45 -7.26 0.49
N ALA A 17 11.26 -7.17 -0.56
CA ALA A 17 12.70 -6.94 -0.42
C ALA A 17 12.97 -5.60 0.30
N SER A 18 12.30 -4.52 -0.13
CA SER A 18 12.45 -3.19 0.46
C SER A 18 12.06 -3.17 1.94
N GLN A 19 10.98 -3.86 2.33
CA GLN A 19 10.59 -3.99 3.73
C GLN A 19 11.67 -4.67 4.57
N PHE A 20 12.32 -5.71 4.02
CA PHE A 20 13.44 -6.37 4.70
C PHE A 20 14.63 -5.42 4.89
N PHE A 21 15.00 -4.65 3.85
CA PHE A 21 16.07 -3.65 3.94
C PHE A 21 15.76 -2.52 4.92
N ILE A 22 14.56 -1.93 4.84
CA ILE A 22 14.11 -0.85 5.73
C ILE A 22 14.13 -1.33 7.18
N LYS A 23 13.60 -2.53 7.45
CA LYS A 23 13.62 -3.11 8.79
C LYS A 23 15.06 -3.22 9.33
N LYS A 24 15.99 -3.71 8.49
CA LYS A 24 17.39 -3.89 8.85
C LYS A 24 18.11 -2.55 9.13
N ILE A 25 17.80 -1.52 8.35
CA ILE A 25 18.46 -0.20 8.44
C ILE A 25 17.91 0.61 9.62
N TYR A 26 16.58 0.65 9.77
CA TYR A 26 15.92 1.56 10.72
C TYR A 26 15.57 0.91 12.06
N GLY A 27 15.85 -0.39 12.23
CA GLY A 27 15.60 -1.11 13.48
C GLY A 27 14.12 -1.11 13.87
N ILE A 28 13.21 -1.14 12.88
CA ILE A 28 11.77 -1.07 13.13
C ILE A 28 11.32 -2.34 13.86
N ASP A 29 11.03 -2.18 15.15
CA ASP A 29 10.48 -3.24 15.97
C ASP A 29 8.98 -3.32 15.68
N LYS A 30 8.58 -4.23 14.78
CA LYS A 30 7.16 -4.53 14.60
C LYS A 30 6.68 -5.09 15.93
N SER A 31 5.93 -4.30 16.70
CA SER A 31 5.30 -4.75 17.94
C SER A 31 4.29 -5.87 17.61
N GLY A 32 4.77 -7.11 17.52
CA GLY A 32 4.00 -8.30 17.17
C GLY A 32 3.85 -8.59 15.67
N TRP A 33 3.49 -9.83 15.35
CA TRP A 33 3.33 -10.36 13.99
C TRP A 33 2.08 -9.84 13.26
N ARG A 34 1.17 -9.14 13.98
CA ARG A 34 -0.11 -8.67 13.44
C ARG A 34 -0.07 -7.17 13.14
N TYR A 35 -0.55 -6.80 11.95
CA TYR A 35 -0.85 -5.41 11.59
C TYR A 35 -1.77 -4.80 12.66
N LYS A 36 -1.46 -3.58 13.11
CA LYS A 36 -2.18 -2.91 14.19
C LYS A 36 -2.59 -1.51 13.74
N HIS A 37 -3.89 -1.30 13.54
CA HIS A 37 -4.42 0.03 13.27
C HIS A 37 -4.04 1.00 14.41
N VAL A 38 -3.62 2.22 14.05
CA VAL A 38 -3.23 3.25 15.03
C VAL A 38 -4.41 3.81 15.81
N SER A 39 -5.61 3.78 15.23
CA SER A 39 -6.86 4.29 15.84
C SER A 39 -8.08 3.54 15.29
N ASN A 40 -9.23 3.68 15.96
CA ASN A 40 -10.49 3.11 15.49
C ASN A 40 -10.95 3.78 14.18
N THR A 41 -10.67 5.07 14.00
CA THR A 41 -10.93 5.81 12.76
C THR A 41 -10.14 5.21 11.59
N HIS A 42 -8.86 4.89 11.78
CA HIS A 42 -8.04 4.24 10.76
C HIS A 42 -8.69 2.92 10.29
N LYS A 43 -9.09 2.08 11.25
CA LYS A 43 -9.77 0.81 10.96
C LYS A 43 -11.03 0.99 10.13
N TRP A 44 -11.91 1.93 10.52
CA TRP A 44 -13.15 2.19 9.78
C TRP A 44 -12.89 2.72 8.37
N ILE A 45 -11.91 3.61 8.19
CA ILE A 45 -11.53 4.11 6.86
C ILE A 45 -11.09 2.96 5.95
N GLU A 46 -10.22 2.06 6.42
CA GLU A 46 -9.77 0.91 5.61
C GLU A 46 -10.92 -0.03 5.26
N ILE A 47 -11.83 -0.30 6.20
CA ILE A 47 -13.04 -1.12 5.95
C ILE A 47 -13.92 -0.46 4.88
N THR A 48 -14.21 0.84 5.02
CA THR A 48 -15.02 1.58 4.06
C THR A 48 -14.38 1.58 2.67
N LEU A 49 -13.07 1.79 2.58
CA LEU A 49 -12.34 1.72 1.31
C LEU A 49 -12.39 0.35 0.67
N LEU A 50 -12.25 -0.72 1.47
CA LEU A 50 -12.35 -2.09 0.97
C LEU A 50 -13.74 -2.37 0.40
N ILE A 51 -14.81 -1.93 1.09
CA ILE A 51 -16.18 -2.08 0.60
C ILE A 51 -16.35 -1.30 -0.71
N LEU A 52 -15.90 -0.05 -0.78
CA LEU A 52 -15.97 0.76 -1.99
C LEU A 52 -15.21 0.13 -3.17
N PHE A 53 -14.03 -0.44 -2.90
CA PHE A 53 -13.26 -1.17 -3.90
C PHE A 53 -14.04 -2.37 -4.45
N VAL A 54 -14.59 -3.21 -3.57
CA VAL A 54 -15.36 -4.40 -3.98
C VAL A 54 -16.58 -4.01 -4.81
N VAL A 55 -17.32 -2.97 -4.41
CA VAL A 55 -18.46 -2.47 -5.18
C VAL A 55 -18.02 -1.94 -6.55
N SER A 56 -16.87 -1.27 -6.61
CA SER A 56 -16.33 -0.67 -7.84
C SER A 56 -15.83 -1.70 -8.86
N LEU A 57 -15.50 -2.94 -8.44
CA LEU A 57 -15.03 -4.00 -9.34
C LEU A 57 -16.03 -4.36 -10.44
N SER A 58 -17.34 -4.14 -10.20
CA SER A 58 -18.37 -4.38 -11.21
C SER A 58 -18.46 -3.29 -12.28
N PHE A 59 -17.84 -2.13 -12.06
CA PHE A 59 -18.00 -0.94 -12.91
C PHE A 59 -16.72 -0.51 -13.62
N PHE A 60 -15.55 -0.89 -13.10
CA PHE A 60 -14.26 -0.42 -13.59
C PHE A 60 -13.29 -1.56 -13.91
N PRO A 61 -12.31 -1.35 -14.80
CA PRO A 61 -11.31 -2.38 -15.09
C PRO A 61 -10.45 -2.65 -13.84
N VAL A 62 -10.25 -3.94 -13.57
CA VAL A 62 -9.66 -4.43 -12.31
C VAL A 62 -8.23 -3.93 -12.13
N GLU A 63 -7.47 -3.81 -13.20
CA GLU A 63 -6.06 -3.42 -13.19
C GLU A 63 -5.86 -2.00 -12.64
N TYR A 64 -6.60 -1.03 -13.18
CA TYR A 64 -6.52 0.36 -12.74
C TYR A 64 -7.11 0.54 -11.34
N LEU A 65 -8.20 -0.18 -11.05
CA LEU A 65 -8.85 -0.11 -9.74
C LEU A 65 -7.94 -0.67 -8.63
N LEU A 66 -7.21 -1.77 -8.89
CA LEU A 66 -6.23 -2.33 -7.95
C LEU A 66 -5.11 -1.34 -7.65
N LEU A 67 -4.51 -0.73 -8.68
CA LEU A 67 -3.46 0.26 -8.48
C LEU A 67 -3.96 1.46 -7.67
N LEU A 68 -5.12 2.00 -8.04
CA LEU A 68 -5.71 3.13 -7.35
C LEU A 68 -6.04 2.79 -5.89
N PHE A 69 -6.55 1.58 -5.64
CA PHE A 69 -6.84 1.10 -4.30
C PHE A 69 -5.57 1.06 -3.44
N PHE A 70 -4.48 0.43 -3.92
CA PHE A 70 -3.22 0.38 -3.18
C PHE A 70 -2.64 1.77 -2.94
N ILE A 71 -2.64 2.64 -3.94
CA ILE A 71 -2.18 4.03 -3.79
C ILE A 71 -2.96 4.74 -2.67
N VAL A 72 -4.30 4.66 -2.69
CA VAL A 72 -5.14 5.37 -1.73
C VAL A 72 -5.01 4.78 -0.33
N ILE A 73 -5.08 3.46 -0.18
CA ILE A 73 -5.00 2.82 1.14
C ILE A 73 -3.63 3.04 1.77
N ASP A 74 -2.54 2.90 1.01
CA ASP A 74 -1.20 3.08 1.56
C ASP A 74 -0.92 4.56 1.82
N SER A 75 -1.45 5.50 1.03
CA SER A 75 -1.38 6.94 1.34
C SER A 75 -2.07 7.28 2.66
N ILE A 76 -3.22 6.66 2.94
CA ILE A 76 -3.94 6.83 4.20
C ILE A 76 -3.15 6.22 5.35
N ARG A 77 -2.56 5.03 5.16
CA ARG A 77 -1.68 4.42 6.17
C ARG A 77 -0.49 5.30 6.49
N ILE A 78 0.20 5.84 5.48
CA ILE A 78 1.30 6.80 5.66
C ILE A 78 0.83 7.97 6.52
N PHE A 79 -0.29 8.59 6.14
CA PHE A 79 -0.81 9.75 6.87
C PHE A 79 -1.16 9.41 8.32
N MET A 80 -1.86 8.29 8.55
CA MET A 80 -2.28 7.88 9.89
C MET A 80 -1.08 7.45 10.75
N GLU A 81 -0.14 6.69 10.21
CA GLU A 81 1.02 6.23 10.97
C GLU A 81 2.00 7.37 11.25
N TRP A 82 2.25 8.24 10.27
CA TRP A 82 3.10 9.40 10.47
C TRP A 82 2.51 10.40 11.48
N HIS A 83 1.19 10.61 11.47
CA HIS A 83 0.54 11.52 12.40
C HIS A 83 0.41 10.95 13.82
N TYR A 84 -0.01 9.69 13.96
CA TYR A 84 -0.32 9.11 15.27
C TYR A 84 0.86 8.38 15.93
N ARG A 85 1.77 7.76 15.16
CA ARG A 85 2.91 6.98 15.67
C ARG A 85 4.17 7.14 14.79
N PRO A 86 4.72 8.35 14.67
CA PRO A 86 5.91 8.60 13.86
C PRO A 86 7.16 7.83 14.35
N GLU A 87 7.23 7.53 15.66
CA GLU A 87 8.36 6.82 16.27
C GLU A 87 8.50 5.38 15.76
N ASP A 88 7.37 4.72 15.45
CA ASP A 88 7.34 3.34 14.95
C ASP A 88 7.90 3.22 13.52
N LYS A 89 7.94 4.34 12.77
CA LYS A 89 8.44 4.45 11.38
C LYS A 89 7.80 3.47 10.38
N GLN A 90 6.67 2.85 10.73
CA GLN A 90 5.98 1.88 9.86
C GLN A 90 5.52 2.51 8.54
N TYR A 91 5.23 3.82 8.56
CA TYR A 91 4.87 4.59 7.38
C TYR A 91 5.92 4.51 6.26
N MET A 92 7.20 4.24 6.59
CA MET A 92 8.27 4.10 5.60
C MET A 92 8.02 2.94 4.63
N TYR A 93 7.40 1.84 5.09
CA TYR A 93 7.05 0.73 4.21
C TYR A 93 6.01 1.15 3.18
N HIS A 94 4.98 1.86 3.63
CA HIS A 94 3.90 2.32 2.79
C HIS A 94 4.33 3.41 1.81
N ILE A 95 5.31 4.25 2.17
CA ILE A 95 5.91 5.22 1.21
C ILE A 95 6.49 4.50 -0.01
N VAL A 96 7.20 3.39 0.19
CA VAL A 96 7.77 2.62 -0.92
C VAL A 96 6.67 1.96 -1.75
N GLU A 97 5.66 1.38 -1.10
CA GLU A 97 4.52 0.77 -1.78
C GLU A 97 3.76 1.78 -2.65
N VAL A 98 3.39 2.94 -2.10
CA VAL A 98 2.73 4.02 -2.86
C VAL A 98 3.60 4.47 -4.03
N SER A 99 4.90 4.66 -3.81
CA SER A 99 5.83 5.10 -4.86
C SER A 99 5.91 4.10 -6.01
N LEU A 100 6.00 2.80 -5.70
CA LEU A 100 6.01 1.73 -6.71
C LEU A 100 4.68 1.66 -7.47
N MET A 101 3.55 1.72 -6.77
CA MET A 101 2.22 1.67 -7.41
C MET A 101 1.98 2.90 -8.29
N PHE A 102 2.42 4.10 -7.88
CA PHE A 102 2.36 5.30 -8.71
C PHE A 102 3.23 5.17 -9.97
N MET A 103 4.46 4.65 -9.85
CA MET A 103 5.32 4.43 -11.02
C MET A 103 4.68 3.44 -12.00
N LEU A 104 4.08 2.36 -11.50
CA LEU A 104 3.35 1.40 -12.34
C LEU A 104 2.15 2.05 -13.03
N LEU A 105 1.37 2.86 -12.30
CA LEU A 105 0.22 3.57 -12.87
C LEU A 105 0.65 4.49 -14.01
N ILE A 106 1.70 5.30 -13.80
CA ILE A 106 2.25 6.19 -14.83
C ILE A 106 2.71 5.37 -16.04
N TYR A 107 3.49 4.31 -15.81
CA TYR A 107 4.01 3.45 -16.87
C TYR A 107 2.88 2.87 -17.74
N ILE A 108 1.82 2.35 -17.11
CA ILE A 108 0.67 1.78 -17.80
C ILE A 108 -0.12 2.85 -18.56
N CYS A 109 -0.30 4.05 -17.99
CA CYS A 109 -1.01 5.13 -18.67
C CYS A 109 -0.23 5.73 -19.85
N THR A 110 1.10 5.60 -19.86
CA THR A 110 1.96 6.11 -20.95
C THR A 110 2.18 5.13 -22.10
N LEU A 111 1.78 3.87 -21.94
CA LEU A 111 1.94 2.80 -22.93
C LEU A 111 0.67 2.63 -23.78
#